data_AF-A0A7V2PJX2-F1
#
_entry.id   AF-A0A7V2PJX2-F1
#
_cell.length_a   1.000
_cell.length_b   1.000
_cell.length_c   1.000
_cell.angle_alpha   90.00
_cell.angle_beta   90.00
_cell.angle_gamma   90.00
#
_symmetry.space_group_name_H-M   'P 1'
#
loop_
_entity.id
_entity.type
_entity.pdbx_description
1 polymer ?
#
loop_
_entity_poly.entity_id
_entity_poly.type
_entity_poly.pdbx_seq_one_letter_code
_entity_poly.pdbx_strand_id
1 'polypeptide(L)' 'MTSTPIFIHYTVQPGDTLWSIARKYNIDIEILVEVNELEDADTLRIGDDLLISDY' A
#
# COMPACT_ATOMS: atom_id res chain seq x y z
N MET A 1 6.73 6.42 -23.76
CA MET A 1 5.32 6.53 -23.33
C MET A 1 5.35 6.42 -21.82
N THR A 2 5.23 7.54 -21.11
CA THR A 2 5.29 7.55 -19.65
C THR A 2 4.00 6.94 -19.12
N SER A 3 4.07 5.85 -18.37
CA SER A 3 2.93 5.39 -17.57
C SER A 3 2.60 6.52 -16.61
N THR A 4 1.35 6.98 -16.57
CA THR A 4 0.97 7.95 -15.54
C THR A 4 0.88 7.17 -14.23
N PRO A 5 1.61 7.55 -13.17
CA PRO A 5 1.49 6.89 -11.88
C PRO A 5 0.03 6.93 -11.43
N ILE A 6 -0.49 5.76 -11.05
CA ILE A 6 -1.81 5.67 -10.44
C ILE A 6 -1.61 5.82 -8.93
N PHE A 7 -2.26 6.83 -8.34
CA PHE A 7 -2.32 7.01 -6.90
C PHE A 7 -3.70 6.60 -6.41
N ILE A 8 -3.77 5.58 -5.57
CA ILE A 8 -5.02 5.12 -4.95
C ILE A 8 -4.90 5.33 -3.45
N HIS A 9 -5.84 6.09 -2.89
CA HIS A 9 -6.05 6.14 -1.45
C HIS A 9 -6.87 4.94 -1.02
N TYR A 10 -6.34 4.16 -0.09
CA TYR A 10 -6.95 2.94 0.42
C TYR A 10 -7.00 2.99 1.94
N THR A 11 -8.20 2.94 2.51
CA THR A 11 -8.36 2.82 3.95
C THR A 11 -8.33 1.34 4.34
N VAL A 12 -7.40 0.97 5.22
CA VAL A 12 -7.16 -0.40 5.69
C VAL A 12 -8.42 -0.97 6.35
N GLN A 13 -8.83 -2.17 5.93
CA GLN A 13 -10.01 -2.86 6.42
C GLN A 13 -9.66 -3.98 7.42
N PRO A 14 -10.61 -4.42 8.25
CA PRO A 14 -10.39 -5.58 9.12
C PRO A 14 -9.94 -6.82 8.34
N GLY A 15 -8.78 -7.39 8.72
CA GLY A 15 -8.19 -8.55 8.07
C GLY A 15 -7.24 -8.24 6.91
N ASP A 16 -7.07 -6.96 6.55
CA ASP A 16 -6.03 -6.56 5.62
C ASP A 16 -4.64 -6.68 6.23
N THR A 17 -3.68 -7.02 5.38
CA THR A 17 -2.26 -7.03 5.64
C THR A 17 -1.58 -6.31 4.47
N LEU A 18 -0.36 -5.80 4.65
CA LEU A 18 0.38 -5.23 3.52
C LEU A 18 0.53 -6.23 2.38
N TRP A 19 0.73 -7.53 2.68
CA TRP A 19 0.80 -8.57 1.66
C TRP A 19 -0.51 -8.72 0.87
N SER A 20 -1.66 -8.73 1.54
CA SER A 20 -2.95 -8.86 0.85
C SER A 20 -3.27 -7.64 -0.01
N ILE A 21 -2.94 -6.45 0.48
CA ILE A 21 -3.10 -5.19 -0.26
C ILE A 21 -2.15 -5.15 -1.45
N ALA A 22 -0.86 -5.38 -1.24
CA ALA A 22 0.16 -5.39 -2.28
C ALA A 22 -0.19 -6.36 -3.41
N ARG A 23 -0.60 -7.59 -3.06
CA ARG A 23 -1.06 -8.59 -4.03
C ARG A 23 -2.33 -8.17 -4.77
N LYS A 24 -3.29 -7.53 -4.09
CA LYS A 24 -4.55 -7.06 -4.70
C LYS A 24 -4.31 -6.00 -5.76
N TYR A 25 -3.34 -5.12 -5.53
CA TYR A 25 -2.99 -4.04 -6.46
C TYR A 25 -1.79 -4.37 -7.36
N ASN A 26 -1.23 -5.58 -7.22
CA ASN A 26 -0.07 -6.06 -7.97
C ASN A 26 1.14 -5.09 -7.87
N ILE A 27 1.44 -4.68 -6.64
CA ILE A 27 2.61 -3.86 -6.29
C ILE A 27 3.50 -4.61 -5.31
N ASP A 28 4.77 -4.21 -5.22
CA ASP A 28 5.70 -4.75 -4.23
C ASP A 28 5.44 -4.16 -2.84
N ILE A 29 5.66 -4.97 -1.80
CA ILE A 29 5.42 -4.54 -0.42
C ILE A 29 6.41 -3.45 -0.04
N GLU A 30 7.64 -3.53 -0.53
CA GLU A 30 8.71 -2.57 -0.31
C GLU A 30 8.30 -1.18 -0.81
N ILE A 31 7.66 -1.08 -1.98
CA ILE A 31 7.12 0.18 -2.51
C ILE A 31 6.03 0.71 -1.59
N LEU A 32 5.13 -0.17 -1.14
CA LEU A 32 4.03 0.20 -0.25
C LEU A 32 4.54 0.73 1.10
N VAL A 33 5.61 0.15 1.62
CA VAL A 33 6.29 0.58 2.85
C VAL A 33 6.99 1.92 2.65
N GLU A 34 7.73 2.09 1.55
CA GLU A 34 8.45 3.32 1.23
C GLU A 34 7.50 4.51 1.02
N VAL A 35 6.46 4.33 0.21
CA VAL A 35 5.48 5.39 -0.12
C VAL A 35 4.70 5.85 1.10
N ASN A 36 4.49 4.98 2.09
CA ASN A 36 3.72 5.29 3.30
C ASN A 36 4.60 5.51 4.53
N GLU A 37 5.93 5.55 4.36
CA GLU A 37 6.91 5.72 5.45
C GLU A 37 6.64 4.77 6.63
N LEU A 38 6.26 3.52 6.34
CA LEU A 38 5.93 2.54 7.37
C LEU A 38 7.22 2.03 8.01
N GLU A 39 7.35 2.14 9.34
CA GLU A 39 8.52 1.62 10.06
C GLU A 39 8.62 0.09 10.00
N ASP A 40 7.47 -0.59 9.99
CA ASP A 40 7.41 -2.05 9.93
C ASP A 40 6.11 -2.52 9.29
N ALA A 41 6.19 -3.63 8.57
CA ALA A 41 5.06 -4.18 7.80
C ALA A 41 3.86 -4.62 8.67
N ASP A 42 4.13 -4.92 9.94
CA ASP A 42 3.16 -5.35 10.94
C ASP A 42 2.47 -4.17 11.66
N THR A 43 2.83 -2.92 11.34
CA THR A 43 2.28 -1.73 12.01
C THR A 43 0.91 -1.31 11.47
N LEU A 44 0.41 -1.98 10.42
CA LEU A 44 -0.83 -1.61 9.74
C LEU A 44 -2.06 -1.71 10.68
N ARG A 45 -2.76 -0.60 10.89
CA ARG A 45 -3.98 -0.56 11.72
C ARG A 45 -5.21 -0.37 10.86
N ILE A 46 -6.31 -0.96 11.31
CA ILE A 46 -7.62 -0.79 10.68
C ILE A 46 -7.99 0.70 10.73
N GLY A 47 -8.36 1.24 9.57
CA GLY A 47 -8.68 2.65 9.41
C GLY A 47 -7.49 3.54 9.02
N ASP A 48 -6.27 2.99 8.93
CA ASP A 48 -5.14 3.74 8.39
C ASP A 48 -5.35 4.02 6.90
N ASP A 49 -4.94 5.21 6.47
CA ASP A 49 -4.95 5.58 5.06
C ASP A 49 -3.63 5.22 4.43
N LEU A 50 -3.70 4.38 3.40
CA LEU A 50 -2.58 3.91 2.61
C LEU A 50 -2.60 4.53 1.22
N LEU A 51 -1.47 5.07 0.79
CA LEU A 51 -1.22 5.50 -0.57
C LEU A 51 -0.60 4.34 -1.36
N ILE A 52 -1.32 3.87 -2.36
CA ILE A 52 -0.90 2.79 -3.25
C ILE A 52 -0.40 3.43 -4.55
N SER A 53 0.84 3.13 -4.93
CA SER A 53 1.49 3.58 -6.17
C SER A 53 2.32 2.46 -6.81
N ASP A 54 2.44 2.51 -8.14
CA ASP A 54 3.19 1.55 -8.97
C ASP A 54 4.60 2.04 -9.37
N TYR A 55 5.08 3.10 -8.71
CA TYR A 55 6.33 3.81 -9.02
C TYR A 55 7.36 3.73 -7.90
#